data_AF-A0A3S1N1X0-F1
#
_entry.id   AF-A0A3S1N1X0-F1
#
_cell.length_a   1.000
_cell.length_b   1.000
_cell.length_c   1.000
_cell.angle_alpha   90.00
_cell.angle_beta   90.00
_cell.angle_gamma   90.00
#
_symmetry.space_group_name_H-M   'P 1'
#
loop_
_entity.id
_entity.type
_entity.pdbx_description
1 polymer ?
#
loop_
_entity_poly.entity_id
_entity_poly.type
_entity_poly.pdbx_seq_one_letter_code
_entity_poly.pdbx_strand_id
1 'polypeptide(L)' 'MVFLIQNTQNRDGAAIQAKLDELIRSGQGKNDFIGIEHLTEEEVEEFRAACARAKERSRDV' A
#
# COMPACT_ATOMS: atom_id res chain seq x y z
N MET A 1 -29.12 10.29 -1.29
CA MET A 1 -28.31 10.37 -2.54
C MET A 1 -26.80 10.34 -2.22
N VAL A 2 -26.34 9.42 -1.36
CA VAL A 2 -24.92 9.29 -0.94
C VAL A 2 -24.30 7.98 -1.45
N PHE A 3 -25.12 6.96 -1.75
CA PHE A 3 -24.66 5.66 -2.24
C PHE A 3 -23.96 5.70 -3.61
N LEU A 4 -24.46 6.50 -4.56
CA LEU A 4 -23.84 6.61 -5.90
C LEU A 4 -22.50 7.36 -5.86
N ILE A 5 -22.36 8.35 -4.96
CA ILE A 5 -21.12 9.13 -4.79
C ILE A 5 -20.04 8.26 -4.13
N GLN A 6 -20.41 7.48 -3.10
CA GLN A 6 -19.51 6.55 -2.43
C GLN A 6 -19.08 5.37 -3.33
N ASN A 7 -19.96 4.90 -4.23
CA ASN A 7 -19.62 3.82 -5.16
C ASN A 7 -18.53 4.25 -6.16
N THR A 8 -18.65 5.47 -6.71
CA THR A 8 -17.62 6.04 -7.59
C THR A 8 -16.32 6.32 -6.81
N GLN A 9 -16.39 6.87 -5.60
CA GLN A 9 -15.21 7.12 -4.76
C GLN A 9 -14.45 5.83 -4.38
N ASN A 10 -15.17 4.75 -4.05
CA ASN A 10 -14.55 3.45 -3.78
C ASN A 10 -13.91 2.84 -5.03
N ARG A 11 -14.52 3.04 -6.21
CA ARG A 11 -13.97 2.55 -7.48
C ARG A 11 -12.73 3.32 -7.91
N ASP A 12 -12.73 4.64 -7.72
CA ASP A 12 -11.58 5.49 -8.05
C ASP A 12 -10.39 5.19 -7.12
N GLY A 13 -10.65 4.92 -5.83
CA GLY A 13 -9.63 4.45 -4.89
C GLY A 13 -9.00 3.12 -5.33
N ALA A 14 -9.82 2.12 -5.70
CA ALA A 14 -9.32 0.84 -6.20
C ALA A 14 -8.53 0.98 -7.51
N ALA A 15 -8.94 1.89 -8.41
CA ALA A 15 -8.21 2.16 -9.64
C ALA A 15 -6.85 2.83 -9.39
N ILE A 16 -6.72 3.64 -8.35
CA ILE A 16 -5.44 4.21 -7.93
C ILE A 16 -4.53 3.10 -7.37
N GLN A 17 -5.05 2.24 -6.48
CA GLN A 17 -4.29 1.13 -5.91
C GLN A 17 -3.73 0.20 -6.99
N ALA A 18 -4.57 -0.23 -7.93
CA ALA A 18 -4.14 -1.11 -9.02
C ALA A 18 -3.01 -0.51 -9.90
N LYS A 19 -3.00 0.82 -10.08
CA LYS A 19 -1.91 1.49 -10.81
C LYS A 19 -0.62 1.54 -9.98
N LEU A 20 -0.73 1.77 -8.68
CA LEU A 20 0.41 1.75 -7.77
C LEU A 20 1.01 0.35 -7.67
N ASP A 21 0.17 -0.69 -7.59
CA ASP A 21 0.61 -2.08 -7.60
C ASP A 21 1.41 -2.41 -8.85
N GLU A 22 0.95 -1.95 -10.03
CA GLU A 22 1.69 -2.15 -11.27
C GLU A 22 3.04 -1.41 -11.27
N LEU A 23 3.11 -0.20 -10.69
CA LEU A 23 4.37 0.53 -10.56
C LEU A 23 5.33 -0.14 -9.57
N ILE A 24 4.84 -0.69 -8.46
CA ILE A 24 5.65 -1.44 -7.50
C ILE A 24 6.16 -2.73 -8.17
N ARG A 25 5.27 -3.46 -8.84
CA ARG A 25 5.57 -4.71 -9.55
C ARG A 25 6.58 -4.54 -10.68
N SER A 26 6.51 -3.44 -11.42
CA SER A 26 7.42 -3.13 -12.53
C SER A 26 8.73 -2.46 -12.09
N GLY A 27 8.77 -1.92 -10.87
CA GLY A 27 9.94 -1.28 -10.30
C GLY A 27 10.86 -2.23 -9.51
N GLN A 28 11.84 -1.65 -8.80
CA GLN A 28 12.65 -2.34 -7.79
C GLN A 28 12.02 -2.30 -6.39
N GLY A 29 10.72 -2.01 -6.32
CA GLY A 29 9.97 -2.00 -5.07
C GLY A 29 9.89 -3.41 -4.47
N LYS A 30 9.66 -3.50 -3.16
CA LYS A 30 9.28 -4.78 -2.55
C LYS A 30 7.83 -5.06 -2.91
N ASN A 31 7.60 -6.12 -3.67
CA ASN A 31 6.26 -6.58 -4.04
C ASN A 31 5.41 -6.94 -2.81
N ASP A 32 6.03 -7.10 -1.64
CA ASP A 32 5.35 -7.33 -0.36
C ASP A 32 4.39 -6.18 0.03
N PHE A 33 4.50 -4.99 -0.60
CA PHE A 33 3.59 -3.86 -0.41
C PHE A 33 2.39 -3.84 -1.37
N ILE A 34 2.26 -4.83 -2.25
CA ILE A 34 1.10 -4.93 -3.15
C ILE A 34 -0.07 -5.52 -2.37
N GLY A 35 -1.23 -4.86 -2.41
CA GLY A 35 -2.45 -5.35 -1.75
C GLY A 35 -2.50 -5.18 -0.23
N ILE A 36 -1.69 -4.29 0.36
CA ILE A 36 -1.70 -4.07 1.82
C ILE A 36 -3.06 -3.56 2.35
N GLU A 37 -3.91 -3.01 1.49
CA GLU A 37 -5.24 -2.51 1.85
C GLU A 37 -6.23 -3.61 2.25
N HIS A 38 -5.91 -4.86 1.93
CA HIS A 38 -6.71 -6.03 2.32
C HIS A 38 -6.25 -6.64 3.65
N LEU A 39 -5.12 -6.18 4.19
CA LEU A 39 -4.58 -6.66 5.47
C LEU A 39 -5.31 -6.02 6.65
N THR A 40 -5.26 -6.72 7.77
CA THR A 40 -5.71 -6.18 9.05
C THR A 40 -4.79 -5.05 9.52
N GLU A 41 -5.29 -4.20 10.41
CA GLU A 41 -4.53 -3.07 10.94
C GLU A 41 -3.24 -3.52 11.66
N GLU A 42 -3.29 -4.66 12.35
CA GLU A 42 -2.12 -5.27 13.01
C GLU A 42 -1.04 -5.66 12.00
N GLU A 43 -1.42 -6.33 10.91
CA GLU A 43 -0.52 -6.72 9.83
C GLU A 43 0.09 -5.50 9.12
N VAL A 44 -0.69 -4.45 8.88
CA VAL A 44 -0.20 -3.19 8.29
C VAL A 44 0.84 -2.53 9.20
N GLU A 45 0.66 -2.59 10.51
CA GLU A 45 1.60 -2.03 11.47
C GLU A 45 2.93 -2.82 11.50
N GLU A 46 2.89 -4.14 11.33
CA GLU A 46 4.11 -4.95 11.17
C GLU A 46 4.93 -4.52 9.94
N PHE A 47 4.26 -4.25 8.82
CA PHE A 47 4.89 -3.74 7.60
C PHE A 47 5.52 -2.36 7.82
N ARG A 48 4.84 -1.45 8.52
CA ARG A 48 5.39 -0.14 8.89
C ARG A 48 6.62 -0.27 9.77
N ALA A 49 6.57 -1.13 10.78
CA ALA A 49 7.69 -1.39 11.67
C ALA A 49 8.89 -1.98 10.90
N ALA A 50 8.66 -2.88 9.94
CA ALA A 50 9.70 -3.42 9.08
C ALA A 50 10.36 -2.34 8.20
N CYS A 51 9.55 -1.42 7.64
CA CYS A 51 10.03 -0.26 6.90
C CYS A 51 10.88 0.68 7.75
N ALA A 52 10.44 0.99 8.98
CA ALA A 52 11.18 1.84 9.90
C ALA A 52 12.56 1.25 10.24
N ARG A 53 12.62 -0.06 10.53
CA ARG A 53 13.88 -0.78 10.77
C ARG A 53 14.80 -0.79 9.56
N ALA A 54 14.26 -0.96 8.35
CA ALA A 54 15.04 -0.92 7.12
C ALA A 54 15.64 0.46 6.86
N LYS A 55 14.88 1.53 7.12
CA LYS A 55 15.34 2.92 7.02
C LYS A 55 16.49 3.22 7.99
N GLU A 56 16.41 2.71 9.21
CA GLU A 56 17.44 2.90 10.23
C GLU A 56 18.75 2.20 9.83
N ARG A 57 18.67 0.95 9.36
CA ARG A 57 19.85 0.22 8.83
C ARG A 57 20.51 0.88 7.63
N SER A 58 19.73 1.54 6.77
CA SER A 58 20.27 2.24 5.60
C SER A 58 20.86 3.61 5.92
N ARG A 59 20.68 4.11 7.15
CA ARG A 59 21.25 5.37 7.66
C ARG A 59 22.59 5.17 8.37
N ASP A 60 22.88 3.96 8.83
CA ASP A 60 24.11 3.58 9.53
C ASP A 60 25.22 3.04 8.59
N VAL A 61 24.99 3.05 7.27
CA VAL A 61 25.97 2.71 6.22
C VAL A 61 26.28 3.96 5.41
#